data_AF-A0A662CKE4-F1
#
_entry.id   AF-A0A662CKE4-F1
#
_cell.length_a   1.000
_cell.length_b   1.000
_cell.length_c   1.000
_cell.angle_alpha   90.00
_cell.angle_beta   90.00
_cell.angle_gamma   90.00
#
_symmetry.space_group_name_H-M   'P 1'
#
loop_
_entity.id
_entity.type
_entity.pdbx_description
1 polymer ?
#
loop_
_entity_poly.entity_id
_entity_poly.type
_entity_poly.pdbx_seq_one_letter_code
_entity_poly.pdbx_strand_id
1 'polypeptide(L)'
;MKLREVFGAVGVVLAMVCLLGSWRVWGGEKALPISLGADLTYTSEYMWRGLHCSDDSLQWGYYIGYKGVTASVWYSMDVTDQNDNRGRIIETDFALDYSGDLGFMNPKLGRLGYSVGYIYYAFPQGEDDNTQEIYVGLSYDTHFSPSLTAYFDVEQQGGCYLELGLGHSFSLPYNTSLDLVGALGYSIDEDGTDDGYYDDNGFTHAQVTATLSYSPLPRVTLAPFVSVQLCIDDKVKNQDDVGKDVVVWGGPTVKIEF
;
A
#
# COMPACT_ATOMS: atom_id res chain seq x y z
N MET A 1 -5.71 -7.27 25.50
CA MET A 1 -5.01 -8.44 24.92
C MET A 1 -3.52 -8.32 25.25
N LYS A 2 -2.85 -9.38 25.73
CA LYS A 2 -1.50 -9.23 26.33
C LYS A 2 -0.46 -9.32 25.22
N LEU A 3 0.51 -8.40 25.19
CA LEU A 3 1.66 -8.29 24.26
C LEU A 3 2.29 -9.64 23.80
N ARG A 4 2.16 -10.70 24.61
CA ARG A 4 2.59 -12.08 24.34
C ARG A 4 1.82 -12.76 23.19
N GLU A 5 0.57 -12.39 22.92
CA GLU A 5 -0.26 -12.94 21.84
C GLU A 5 0.16 -12.35 20.47
N VAL A 6 0.50 -11.07 20.44
CA VAL A 6 1.05 -10.38 19.25
C VAL A 6 2.42 -10.94 18.88
N PHE A 7 3.34 -11.11 19.85
CA PHE A 7 4.62 -11.78 19.60
C PHE A 7 4.47 -13.26 19.23
N GLY A 8 3.42 -13.93 19.73
CA GLY A 8 3.08 -15.30 19.35
C GLY A 8 2.65 -15.42 17.89
N ALA A 9 1.81 -14.50 17.41
CA ALA A 9 1.40 -14.44 16.01
C ALA A 9 2.59 -14.13 15.09
N VAL A 10 3.40 -13.12 15.43
CA VAL A 10 4.62 -12.76 14.67
C VAL A 10 5.62 -13.93 14.62
N GLY A 11 5.79 -14.66 15.74
CA GLY A 11 6.68 -15.83 15.79
C GLY A 11 6.20 -17.01 14.95
N VAL A 12 4.88 -17.26 14.92
CA VAL A 12 4.26 -18.33 14.12
C VAL A 12 4.31 -18.00 12.63
N VAL A 13 4.12 -16.73 12.27
CA VAL A 13 4.26 -16.22 10.90
C VAL A 13 5.70 -16.31 10.39
N LEU A 14 6.67 -15.85 11.18
CA LEU A 14 8.10 -15.97 10.84
C LEU A 14 8.50 -17.44 10.66
N ALA A 15 7.95 -18.35 11.48
CA ALA A 15 8.18 -19.77 11.34
C ALA A 15 7.58 -20.35 10.05
N MET A 16 6.37 -19.96 9.65
CA MET A 16 5.73 -20.43 8.40
C MET A 16 6.47 -19.93 7.15
N VAL A 17 6.91 -18.67 7.13
CA VAL A 17 7.70 -18.10 6.03
C VAL A 17 9.09 -18.76 5.94
N CYS A 18 9.73 -19.03 7.08
CA CYS A 18 10.99 -19.79 7.10
C CYS A 18 10.82 -21.24 6.64
N LEU A 19 9.70 -21.89 7.00
CA LEU A 19 9.40 -23.27 6.61
C LEU A 19 9.19 -23.38 5.09
N LEU A 20 8.50 -22.43 4.45
CA LEU A 20 8.35 -22.36 2.99
C LEU A 20 9.68 -22.04 2.29
N GLY A 21 10.53 -21.18 2.89
CA GLY A 21 11.87 -20.90 2.38
C GLY A 21 12.86 -22.08 2.50
N SER A 22 12.59 -23.03 3.40
CA SER A 22 13.48 -24.17 3.68
C SER A 22 13.29 -25.39 2.75
N TRP A 23 12.26 -25.42 1.91
CA TRP A 23 12.09 -26.47 0.89
C TRP A 23 13.10 -26.38 -0.27
N ARG A 24 13.96 -25.36 -0.30
CA ARG A 24 15.01 -25.19 -1.33
C ARG A 24 16.35 -25.87 -1.02
N VAL A 25 16.43 -26.76 -0.03
CA VAL A 25 17.67 -27.49 0.32
C VAL A 25 17.56 -28.97 -0.03
N TRP A 26 17.11 -29.32 -1.24
CA TRP A 26 17.59 -30.50 -1.96
C TRP A 26 17.07 -30.51 -3.40
N GLY A 27 17.97 -30.41 -4.38
CA GLY A 27 17.65 -30.58 -5.80
C GLY A 27 17.89 -29.33 -6.61
N GLY A 28 18.85 -29.38 -7.54
CA GLY A 28 19.21 -28.32 -8.46
C GLY A 28 18.16 -28.10 -9.57
N GLU A 29 16.95 -27.72 -9.19
CA GLU A 29 15.91 -27.28 -10.12
C GLU A 29 15.91 -25.75 -10.21
N LYS A 30 15.77 -25.22 -11.44
CA LYS A 30 15.64 -23.78 -11.68
C LYS A 30 14.60 -23.22 -10.72
N ALA A 31 14.98 -22.22 -9.92
CA ALA A 31 14.04 -21.52 -9.06
C ALA A 31 12.81 -21.15 -9.90
N LEU A 32 11.64 -21.66 -9.51
CA LEU A 32 10.39 -21.22 -10.10
C LEU A 32 10.34 -19.68 -9.96
N PRO A 33 9.93 -18.94 -11.00
CA PRO A 33 9.84 -17.47 -10.97
C PRO A 33 8.61 -17.05 -10.15
N ILE A 34 8.56 -17.55 -8.92
CA ILE A 34 7.59 -17.20 -7.90
C ILE A 34 8.29 -16.20 -6.99
N SER A 35 7.68 -15.04 -6.82
CA SER A 35 8.03 -14.10 -5.76
C SER A 35 7.12 -14.33 -4.57
N LEU A 36 7.69 -14.30 -3.37
CA LEU A 36 6.92 -14.34 -2.13
C LEU A 36 7.46 -13.24 -1.23
N GLY A 37 6.57 -12.47 -0.61
CA GLY A 37 7.01 -11.48 0.36
C GLY A 37 6.03 -11.28 1.50
N ALA A 38 6.55 -10.69 2.56
CA ALA A 38 5.80 -10.27 3.72
C ALA A 38 6.40 -8.97 4.25
N ASP A 39 5.56 -8.14 4.86
CA ASP A 39 5.99 -6.94 5.54
C ASP A 39 5.22 -6.70 6.84
N LEU A 40 5.84 -5.91 7.71
CA LEU A 40 5.25 -5.41 8.95
C LEU A 40 5.65 -3.94 9.09
N THR A 41 4.65 -3.08 9.25
CA THR A 41 4.80 -1.64 9.39
C THR A 41 4.10 -1.20 10.66
N TYR A 42 4.78 -0.41 11.47
CA TYR A 42 4.11 0.47 12.41
C TYR A 42 4.09 1.86 11.78
N THR A 43 2.94 2.54 11.85
CA THR A 43 2.79 3.91 11.37
C THR A 43 2.08 4.76 12.42
N SER A 44 2.54 6.00 12.59
CA SER A 44 1.91 6.96 13.51
C SER A 44 0.51 7.37 13.05
N GLU A 45 0.27 7.37 11.73
CA GLU A 45 -1.03 7.62 11.12
C GLU A 45 -1.22 6.62 10.00
N TYR A 46 -2.36 5.95 9.94
CA TYR A 46 -2.78 5.21 8.75
C TYR A 46 -3.50 6.17 7.82
N MET A 47 -2.89 6.45 6.67
CA MET A 47 -3.46 7.30 5.62
C MET A 47 -3.84 6.47 4.39
N TRP A 48 -5.07 6.59 3.92
CA TRP A 48 -5.59 5.99 2.68
C TRP A 48 -5.96 7.07 1.67
N ARG A 49 -5.13 7.25 0.64
CA ARG A 49 -5.35 8.26 -0.43
C ARG A 49 -5.66 9.65 0.12
N GLY A 50 -4.93 10.06 1.15
CA GLY A 50 -5.13 11.33 1.83
C GLY A 50 -6.07 11.29 3.02
N LEU A 51 -6.99 10.33 3.08
CA LEU A 51 -7.91 10.18 4.22
C LEU A 51 -7.17 9.55 5.41
N HIS A 52 -7.34 10.11 6.59
CA HIS A 52 -6.89 9.56 7.86
C HIS A 52 -7.82 8.44 8.32
N CYS A 53 -7.31 7.24 8.50
CA CYS A 53 -8.10 6.08 8.87
C CYS A 53 -7.98 5.74 10.36
N SER A 54 -6.80 5.94 10.96
CA SER A 54 -6.53 5.65 12.37
C SER A 54 -5.17 6.17 12.84
N ASP A 55 -5.08 6.59 14.10
CA ASP A 55 -3.81 6.90 14.77
C ASP A 55 -3.12 5.60 15.22
N ASP A 56 -1.79 5.55 15.11
CA ASP A 56 -0.95 4.47 15.64
C ASP A 56 -1.41 3.06 15.21
N SER A 57 -1.13 2.73 13.95
CA SER A 57 -1.54 1.46 13.35
C SER A 57 -0.39 0.48 13.19
N LEU A 58 -0.67 -0.79 13.42
CA LEU A 58 0.21 -1.90 13.04
C LEU A 58 -0.37 -2.60 11.82
N GLN A 59 0.40 -2.63 10.75
CA GLN A 59 -0.03 -3.08 9.43
C GLN A 59 0.88 -4.20 8.95
N TRP A 60 0.33 -5.23 8.33
CA TRP A 60 1.15 -6.30 7.74
C TRP A 60 0.50 -6.90 6.51
N GLY A 61 1.34 -7.33 5.58
CA GLY A 61 0.91 -7.90 4.32
C GLY A 61 1.69 -9.16 3.95
N TYR A 62 1.07 -9.94 3.07
CA TYR A 62 1.70 -11.07 2.39
C TYR A 62 1.35 -11.02 0.91
N TYR A 63 2.29 -11.40 0.04
CA TYR A 63 2.01 -11.53 -1.37
C TYR A 63 2.68 -12.77 -1.97
N ILE A 64 2.06 -13.30 -3.03
CA ILE A 64 2.64 -14.29 -3.93
C ILE A 64 2.49 -13.81 -5.37
N GLY A 65 3.58 -13.85 -6.13
CA GLY A 65 3.62 -13.42 -7.52
C GLY A 65 4.09 -14.52 -8.47
N TYR A 66 3.51 -14.59 -9.67
CA TYR A 66 3.92 -15.48 -10.75
C TYR A 66 3.56 -14.90 -12.12
N LYS A 67 4.57 -14.68 -12.97
CA LYS A 67 4.41 -14.22 -14.37
C LYS A 67 3.53 -12.97 -14.52
N GLY A 68 3.74 -11.97 -13.66
CA GLY A 68 3.01 -10.71 -13.67
C GLY A 68 1.68 -10.74 -12.90
N VAL A 69 1.20 -11.92 -12.47
CA VAL A 69 0.05 -12.01 -11.57
C VAL A 69 0.55 -11.94 -10.13
N THR A 70 -0.03 -11.08 -9.31
CA THR A 70 0.24 -10.99 -7.87
C THR A 70 -1.05 -11.10 -7.09
N ALA A 71 -1.10 -12.00 -6.10
CA ALA A 71 -2.18 -12.07 -5.13
C ALA A 71 -1.63 -11.68 -3.76
N SER A 72 -2.34 -10.82 -3.04
CA SER A 72 -1.92 -10.35 -1.72
C SER A 72 -3.07 -10.25 -0.73
N VAL A 73 -2.71 -10.32 0.54
CA VAL A 73 -3.59 -9.97 1.66
C VAL A 73 -2.88 -9.00 2.57
N TRP A 74 -3.59 -7.97 3.03
CA TRP A 74 -3.07 -6.93 3.91
C TRP A 74 -4.02 -6.72 5.08
N TYR A 75 -3.49 -6.30 6.22
CA TYR A 75 -4.24 -6.09 7.46
C TYR A 75 -3.80 -4.78 8.12
N SER A 76 -4.76 -4.07 8.70
CA SER A 76 -4.52 -2.93 9.60
C SER A 76 -5.13 -3.18 10.98
N MET A 77 -4.38 -2.88 12.04
CA MET A 77 -4.82 -3.02 13.42
C MET A 77 -4.53 -1.76 14.21
N ASP A 78 -5.55 -1.25 14.91
CA ASP A 78 -5.41 -0.15 15.86
C ASP A 78 -4.58 -0.59 17.07
N VAL A 79 -3.51 0.15 17.38
CA VAL A 79 -2.69 -0.11 18.57
C VAL A 79 -3.20 0.70 19.77
N THR A 80 -3.90 1.80 19.50
CA THR A 80 -4.50 2.71 20.49
C THR A 80 -5.98 2.44 20.70
N ASP A 81 -6.58 3.14 21.65
CA ASP A 81 -7.99 3.00 22.04
C ASP A 81 -8.86 4.16 21.52
N GLN A 82 -8.37 4.92 20.54
CA GLN A 82 -9.05 6.11 20.03
C GLN A 82 -10.43 5.77 19.45
N ASN A 83 -10.52 4.66 18.71
CA ASN A 83 -11.74 4.19 18.06
C ASN A 83 -12.45 3.06 18.84
N ASP A 84 -12.17 2.87 20.14
CA ASP A 84 -12.62 1.71 20.95
C ASP A 84 -12.25 0.34 20.32
N ASN A 85 -11.22 0.35 19.47
CA ASN A 85 -10.79 -0.77 18.64
C ASN A 85 -9.42 -1.32 19.02
N ARG A 86 -8.93 -1.02 20.23
CA ARG A 86 -7.56 -1.36 20.62
C ARG A 86 -7.24 -2.85 20.46
N GLY A 87 -6.25 -3.11 19.63
CA GLY A 87 -5.77 -4.46 19.31
C GLY A 87 -6.73 -5.27 18.46
N ARG A 88 -7.65 -4.61 17.75
CA ARG A 88 -8.59 -5.21 16.80
C ARG A 88 -8.15 -4.85 15.39
N ILE A 89 -8.32 -5.81 14.47
CA ILE A 89 -8.16 -5.56 13.04
C ILE A 89 -9.31 -4.67 12.61
N ILE A 90 -8.98 -3.51 12.04
CA ILE A 90 -9.93 -2.53 11.53
C ILE A 90 -10.18 -2.69 10.03
N GLU A 91 -9.22 -3.27 9.30
CA GLU A 91 -9.31 -3.46 7.85
C GLU A 91 -8.53 -4.69 7.40
N THR A 92 -9.03 -5.37 6.38
CA THR A 92 -8.36 -6.47 5.69
C THR A 92 -8.61 -6.38 4.19
N ASP A 93 -7.53 -6.31 3.42
CA ASP A 93 -7.61 -6.13 1.97
C ASP A 93 -7.16 -7.40 1.28
N PHE A 94 -7.91 -7.81 0.27
CA PHE A 94 -7.52 -8.88 -0.64
C PHE A 94 -7.34 -8.29 -2.01
N ALA A 95 -6.14 -8.39 -2.58
CA ALA A 95 -5.85 -7.83 -3.89
C ALA A 95 -5.35 -8.87 -4.88
N LEU A 96 -5.76 -8.70 -6.14
CA LEU A 96 -5.26 -9.43 -7.29
C LEU A 96 -4.82 -8.41 -8.35
N ASP A 97 -3.55 -8.46 -8.72
CA ASP A 97 -2.92 -7.58 -9.72
C ASP A 97 -2.44 -8.41 -10.92
N TYR A 98 -2.56 -7.84 -12.11
CA TYR A 98 -1.82 -8.26 -13.29
C TYR A 98 -1.07 -7.07 -13.89
N SER A 99 0.26 -7.13 -13.83
CA SER A 99 1.13 -6.05 -14.28
C SER A 99 2.27 -6.54 -15.17
N GLY A 100 2.79 -5.62 -15.97
CA GLY A 100 3.88 -5.87 -16.90
C GLY A 100 4.23 -4.62 -17.71
N ASP A 101 5.05 -4.79 -18.75
CA ASP A 101 5.39 -3.74 -19.70
C ASP A 101 4.82 -4.04 -21.08
N LEU A 102 4.55 -3.00 -21.87
CA LEU A 102 4.00 -3.13 -23.23
C LEU A 102 5.06 -3.50 -24.28
N GLY A 103 6.26 -3.92 -23.86
CA GLY A 103 7.34 -4.40 -24.72
C GLY A 103 6.94 -5.63 -25.52
N PHE A 104 6.03 -6.47 -25.00
CA PHE A 104 5.51 -7.63 -25.73
C PHE A 104 4.71 -7.25 -26.99
N MET A 105 4.10 -6.06 -27.02
CA MET A 105 3.40 -5.54 -28.20
C MET A 105 4.38 -4.88 -29.18
N ASN A 106 5.32 -4.09 -28.65
CA ASN A 106 6.33 -3.39 -29.43
C ASN A 106 7.54 -3.08 -28.52
N PRO A 107 8.78 -3.46 -28.90
CA PRO A 107 9.96 -3.16 -28.10
C PRO A 107 10.15 -1.66 -27.79
N LYS A 108 9.64 -0.76 -28.62
CA LYS A 108 9.67 0.69 -28.37
C LYS A 108 8.76 1.14 -27.21
N LEU A 109 7.78 0.31 -26.83
CA LEU A 109 6.85 0.53 -25.73
C LEU A 109 7.31 -0.18 -24.44
N GLY A 110 8.47 -0.83 -24.40
CA GLY A 110 8.95 -1.57 -23.22
C GLY A 110 9.23 -0.71 -21.97
N ARG A 111 9.18 0.62 -22.10
CA ARG A 111 9.25 1.55 -20.96
C ARG A 111 7.87 1.91 -20.40
N LEU A 112 6.79 1.57 -21.11
CA LEU A 112 5.42 1.83 -20.68
C LEU A 112 4.89 0.59 -19.95
N GLY A 113 4.77 0.70 -18.64
CA GLY A 113 4.18 -0.30 -17.77
C GLY A 113 2.67 -0.17 -17.73
N TYR A 114 2.01 -1.30 -17.46
CA TYR A 114 0.58 -1.36 -17.16
C TYR A 114 0.36 -2.17 -15.89
N SER A 115 -0.77 -1.92 -15.25
CA SER A 115 -1.29 -2.71 -14.13
C SER A 115 -2.80 -2.68 -14.18
N VAL A 116 -3.43 -3.83 -13.97
CA VAL A 116 -4.88 -3.96 -13.84
C VAL A 116 -5.12 -4.84 -12.64
N GLY A 117 -5.94 -4.39 -11.70
CA GLY A 117 -6.21 -5.18 -10.52
C GLY A 117 -7.59 -4.98 -9.94
N TYR A 118 -7.83 -5.79 -8.91
CA TYR A 118 -9.05 -5.85 -8.14
C TYR A 118 -8.68 -5.90 -6.67
N ILE A 119 -9.45 -5.19 -5.84
CA ILE A 119 -9.27 -5.13 -4.39
C ILE A 119 -10.64 -5.37 -3.74
N TYR A 120 -10.69 -6.26 -2.77
CA TYR A 120 -11.82 -6.41 -1.85
C TYR A 120 -11.39 -5.90 -0.48
N TYR A 121 -12.10 -4.90 0.02
CA TYR A 121 -11.91 -4.28 1.32
C TYR A 121 -12.90 -4.88 2.31
N ALA A 122 -12.38 -5.48 3.38
CA ALA A 122 -13.18 -5.98 4.49
C ALA A 122 -12.94 -5.12 5.73
N PHE A 123 -14.01 -4.56 6.29
CA PHE A 123 -14.00 -3.74 7.51
C PHE A 123 -14.71 -4.50 8.64
N PRO A 124 -14.00 -5.28 9.47
CA PRO A 124 -14.64 -6.17 10.45
C PRO A 124 -15.43 -5.45 11.55
N GLN A 125 -15.25 -4.14 11.72
CA GLN A 125 -16.01 -3.33 12.67
C GLN A 125 -17.24 -2.65 12.05
N GLY A 126 -17.35 -2.65 10.72
CA GLY A 126 -18.44 -2.10 9.94
C GLY A 126 -18.70 -3.01 8.74
N GLU A 127 -19.31 -4.18 8.96
CA GLU A 127 -19.49 -5.18 7.89
C GLU A 127 -20.30 -4.65 6.69
N ASP A 128 -21.18 -3.66 6.92
CA ASP A 128 -21.94 -2.96 5.88
C ASP A 128 -21.07 -1.96 5.07
N ASP A 129 -19.83 -1.70 5.49
CA ASP A 129 -18.87 -0.79 4.85
C ASP A 129 -17.90 -1.53 3.91
N ASN A 130 -18.01 -2.86 3.80
CA ASN A 130 -17.21 -3.65 2.86
C ASN A 130 -17.43 -3.14 1.42
N THR A 131 -16.34 -3.03 0.67
CA THR A 131 -16.41 -2.56 -0.72
C THR A 131 -15.39 -3.24 -1.62
N GLN A 132 -15.54 -3.01 -2.92
CA GLN A 132 -14.75 -3.59 -3.97
C GLN A 132 -14.30 -2.52 -4.94
N GLU A 133 -13.04 -2.59 -5.35
CA GLU A 133 -12.48 -1.70 -6.36
C GLU A 133 -11.85 -2.49 -7.50
N ILE A 134 -11.97 -1.96 -8.70
CA ILE A 134 -11.07 -2.28 -9.81
C ILE A 134 -10.18 -1.08 -10.07
N TYR A 135 -8.96 -1.34 -10.53
CA TYR A 135 -8.05 -0.27 -10.90
C TYR A 135 -7.27 -0.58 -12.16
N VAL A 136 -6.87 0.49 -12.84
CA VAL A 136 -5.99 0.46 -14.01
C VAL A 136 -4.89 1.50 -13.84
N GLY A 137 -3.65 1.06 -14.02
CA GLY A 137 -2.46 1.88 -13.87
C GLY A 137 -1.61 1.89 -15.14
N LEU A 138 -1.00 3.03 -15.40
CA LEU A 138 0.07 3.20 -16.37
C LEU A 138 1.31 3.76 -15.67
N SER A 139 2.48 3.30 -16.07
CA SER A 139 3.75 3.82 -15.56
C SER A 139 4.76 3.99 -16.68
N TYR A 140 5.71 4.91 -16.51
CA TYR A 140 6.75 5.13 -17.52
C TYR A 140 8.14 5.11 -16.91
N ASP A 141 8.95 4.12 -17.30
CA ASP A 141 10.31 3.94 -16.79
C ASP A 141 11.22 5.08 -17.26
N THR A 142 11.38 6.08 -16.41
CA THR A 142 12.25 7.25 -16.58
C THR A 142 12.90 7.60 -15.25
N HIS A 143 13.71 8.65 -15.23
CA HIS A 143 14.36 9.10 -14.01
C HIS A 143 13.38 9.34 -12.86
N PHE A 144 12.17 9.85 -13.12
CA PHE A 144 11.18 10.13 -12.07
C PHE A 144 10.02 9.12 -12.03
N SER A 145 10.11 8.02 -12.79
CA SER A 145 9.13 6.93 -12.83
C SER A 145 7.66 7.38 -12.69
N PRO A 146 7.15 8.31 -13.53
CA PRO A 146 5.79 8.78 -13.39
C PRO A 146 4.79 7.65 -13.57
N SER A 147 3.71 7.70 -12.79
CA SER A 147 2.60 6.76 -12.86
C SER A 147 1.26 7.48 -12.75
N LEU A 148 0.23 6.91 -13.35
CA LEU A 148 -1.15 7.33 -13.18
C LEU A 148 -2.01 6.10 -12.96
N THR A 149 -2.75 6.06 -11.87
CA THR A 149 -3.68 4.97 -11.57
C THR A 149 -5.08 5.53 -11.39
N ALA A 150 -6.05 4.85 -12.00
CA ALA A 150 -7.47 5.13 -11.83
C ALA A 150 -8.12 3.98 -11.07
N TYR A 151 -8.88 4.32 -10.05
CA TYR A 151 -9.61 3.42 -9.17
C TYR A 151 -11.11 3.66 -9.35
N PHE A 152 -11.85 2.58 -9.39
CA PHE A 152 -13.30 2.58 -9.53
C PHE A 152 -13.87 1.62 -8.50
N ASP A 153 -14.62 2.16 -7.57
CA ASP A 153 -15.44 1.36 -6.68
C ASP A 153 -16.62 0.77 -7.49
N VAL A 154 -16.99 -0.46 -7.18
CA VAL A 154 -18.06 -1.18 -7.89
C VAL A 154 -19.24 -1.55 -6.99
N GLU A 155 -19.26 -1.07 -5.74
CA GLU A 155 -20.25 -1.42 -4.73
C GLU A 155 -20.75 -0.22 -3.93
N GLN A 156 -19.85 0.58 -3.32
CA GLN A 156 -20.21 1.67 -2.40
C GLN A 156 -20.10 3.07 -2.98
N GLN A 157 -19.06 3.35 -3.76
CA GLN A 157 -18.75 4.72 -4.18
C GLN A 157 -19.01 4.95 -5.67
N GLY A 158 -19.63 6.09 -5.99
CA GLY A 158 -19.81 6.55 -7.35
C GLY A 158 -18.56 7.27 -7.87
N GLY A 159 -18.32 7.16 -9.18
CA GLY A 159 -17.26 7.91 -9.85
C GLY A 159 -15.90 7.21 -9.94
N CYS A 160 -14.82 7.97 -9.78
CA CYS A 160 -13.45 7.53 -10.00
C CYS A 160 -12.45 8.36 -9.18
N TYR A 161 -11.50 7.67 -8.54
CA TYR A 161 -10.34 8.31 -7.95
C TYR A 161 -9.10 8.13 -8.85
N LEU A 162 -8.37 9.21 -9.10
CA LEU A 162 -7.12 9.23 -9.86
C LEU A 162 -5.94 9.57 -8.96
N GLU A 163 -4.83 8.85 -9.11
CA GLU A 163 -3.58 9.14 -8.42
C GLU A 163 -2.41 9.27 -9.39
N LEU A 164 -1.83 10.47 -9.42
CA LEU A 164 -0.56 10.72 -10.11
C LEU A 164 0.60 10.46 -9.15
N GLY A 165 1.51 9.57 -9.52
CA GLY A 165 2.71 9.25 -8.77
C GLY A 165 3.99 9.73 -9.47
N LEU A 166 4.98 10.13 -8.68
CA LEU A 166 6.36 10.36 -9.10
C LEU A 166 7.29 9.67 -8.11
N GLY A 167 8.37 9.03 -8.59
CA GLY A 167 9.29 8.30 -7.74
C GLY A 167 10.73 8.41 -8.19
N HIS A 168 11.66 8.55 -7.24
CA HIS A 168 13.09 8.41 -7.51
C HIS A 168 13.82 7.75 -6.35
N SER A 169 14.73 6.84 -6.67
CA SER A 169 15.56 6.13 -5.70
C SER A 169 17.03 6.53 -5.85
N PHE A 170 17.57 7.14 -4.80
CA PHE A 170 18.99 7.45 -4.70
C PHE A 170 19.73 6.29 -4.05
N SER A 171 20.66 5.68 -4.79
CA SER A 171 21.55 4.66 -4.22
C SER A 171 22.52 5.29 -3.22
N LEU A 172 22.60 4.70 -2.03
CA LEU A 172 23.52 5.09 -0.97
C LEU A 172 24.51 3.95 -0.66
N PRO A 173 25.63 4.21 0.01
CA PRO A 173 26.55 3.15 0.46
C PRO A 173 25.88 2.14 1.42
N TYR A 174 26.54 1.01 1.65
CA TYR A 174 26.15 0.01 2.66
C TYR A 174 24.75 -0.61 2.44
N ASN A 175 24.43 -1.01 1.21
CA ASN A 175 23.14 -1.62 0.84
C ASN A 175 21.95 -0.77 1.30
N THR A 176 22.06 0.54 1.08
CA THR A 176 21.05 1.52 1.48
C THR A 176 20.54 2.27 0.25
N SER A 177 19.26 2.63 0.22
CA SER A 177 18.71 3.61 -0.72
C SER A 177 17.88 4.64 0.02
N LEU A 178 17.82 5.85 -0.53
CA LEU A 178 16.83 6.86 -0.16
C LEU A 178 15.81 6.93 -1.29
N ASP A 179 14.58 6.53 -1.00
CA ASP A 179 13.48 6.52 -1.94
C ASP A 179 12.59 7.74 -1.65
N LEU A 180 12.37 8.57 -2.67
CA LEU A 180 11.45 9.71 -2.62
C LEU A 180 10.26 9.43 -3.53
N VAL A 181 9.06 9.50 -2.97
CA VAL A 181 7.80 9.29 -3.69
C VAL A 181 6.90 10.49 -3.46
N GLY A 182 6.35 11.06 -4.53
CA GLY A 182 5.30 12.06 -4.47
C GLY A 182 4.00 11.50 -5.04
N ALA A 183 2.86 11.89 -4.45
CA ALA A 183 1.54 11.57 -5.00
C ALA A 183 0.62 12.80 -5.01
N LEU A 184 -0.27 12.86 -5.98
CA LEU A 184 -1.32 13.87 -6.13
C LEU A 184 -2.62 13.15 -6.48
N GLY A 185 -3.60 13.25 -5.58
CA GLY A 185 -4.93 12.65 -5.75
C GLY A 185 -5.91 13.60 -6.42
N TYR A 186 -6.84 13.05 -7.20
CA TYR A 186 -7.93 13.78 -7.85
C TYR A 186 -9.22 12.93 -7.83
N SER A 187 -10.31 13.49 -7.31
CA SER A 187 -11.64 12.87 -7.34
C SER A 187 -12.41 13.28 -8.57
N ILE A 188 -13.11 12.32 -9.17
CA ILE A 188 -14.16 12.53 -10.14
C ILE A 188 -15.41 11.85 -9.58
N ASP A 189 -16.41 12.61 -9.16
CA ASP A 189 -17.65 12.07 -8.64
C ASP A 189 -18.65 11.80 -9.78
N GLU A 190 -19.58 10.89 -9.57
CA GLU A 190 -20.67 10.64 -10.50
C GLU A 190 -21.76 11.71 -10.35
N ASP A 191 -22.22 12.28 -11.47
CA ASP A 191 -23.21 13.36 -11.44
C ASP A 191 -24.51 12.92 -10.74
N GLY A 192 -24.83 13.56 -9.60
CA GLY A 192 -26.13 13.45 -8.93
C GLY A 192 -26.23 12.40 -7.82
N THR A 193 -25.10 11.90 -7.33
CA THR A 193 -25.02 11.03 -6.15
C THR A 193 -24.18 11.68 -5.04
N ASP A 194 -24.54 11.45 -3.77
CA ASP A 194 -23.77 11.91 -2.60
C ASP A 194 -22.71 10.85 -2.17
N ASP A 195 -22.39 9.90 -3.06
CA ASP A 195 -21.54 8.72 -2.79
C ASP A 195 -20.13 8.82 -3.42
N GLY A 196 -19.68 10.04 -3.73
CA GLY A 196 -18.35 10.30 -4.24
C GLY A 196 -17.25 9.87 -3.26
N TYR A 197 -16.07 9.53 -3.79
CA TYR A 197 -14.88 9.26 -2.97
C TYR A 197 -14.57 10.44 -2.03
N TYR A 198 -14.78 11.67 -2.49
CA TYR A 198 -14.52 12.92 -1.78
C TYR A 198 -15.74 13.85 -1.81
N ASP A 199 -15.62 15.03 -1.19
CA ASP A 199 -16.74 15.99 -1.10
C ASP A 199 -17.05 16.62 -2.45
N ASP A 200 -16.02 16.86 -3.28
CA ASP A 200 -16.15 17.49 -4.58
C ASP A 200 -15.18 16.89 -5.63
N ASN A 201 -15.57 17.04 -6.90
CA ASN A 201 -14.68 16.92 -8.04
C ASN A 201 -13.46 17.85 -7.90
N GLY A 202 -12.25 17.31 -7.74
CA GLY A 202 -11.09 18.15 -7.49
C GLY A 202 -9.86 17.43 -6.97
N PHE A 203 -8.82 18.21 -6.68
CA PHE A 203 -7.61 17.69 -6.03
C PHE A 203 -7.89 17.35 -4.57
N THR A 204 -7.48 16.17 -4.14
CA THR A 204 -7.83 15.65 -2.80
C THR A 204 -6.72 15.91 -1.79
N HIS A 205 -5.50 15.53 -2.16
CA HIS A 205 -4.31 15.73 -1.35
C HIS A 205 -3.06 15.76 -2.25
N ALA A 206 -1.97 16.30 -1.70
CA ALA A 206 -0.65 16.15 -2.26
C ALA A 206 0.30 15.64 -1.17
N GLN A 207 1.07 14.59 -1.45
CA GLN A 207 1.97 13.99 -0.47
C GLN A 207 3.38 13.80 -1.01
N VAL A 208 4.36 13.84 -0.10
CA VAL A 208 5.74 13.43 -0.36
C VAL A 208 6.21 12.54 0.77
N THR A 209 6.69 11.35 0.42
CA THR A 209 7.25 10.35 1.32
C THR A 209 8.73 10.16 1.05
N ALA A 210 9.53 10.13 2.11
CA ALA A 210 10.92 9.75 2.09
C ALA A 210 11.13 8.46 2.90
N THR A 211 11.73 7.46 2.27
CA THR A 211 11.98 6.14 2.85
C THR A 211 13.47 5.81 2.78
N LEU A 212 14.06 5.39 3.91
CA LEU A 212 15.45 4.94 3.95
C LEU A 212 15.49 3.42 4.00
N SER A 213 15.69 2.77 2.86
CA SER A 213 15.71 1.30 2.76
C SER A 213 17.13 0.79 3.03
N TYR A 214 17.32 0.00 4.08
CA TYR A 214 18.59 -0.64 4.45
C TYR A 214 18.45 -2.17 4.49
N SER A 215 19.30 -2.88 3.76
CA SER A 215 19.28 -4.35 3.68
C SER A 215 20.46 -4.99 4.44
N PRO A 216 20.34 -5.26 5.75
CA PRO A 216 21.41 -5.85 6.56
C PRO A 216 21.70 -7.31 6.23
N LEU A 217 20.71 -8.03 5.73
CA LEU A 217 20.78 -9.45 5.37
C LEU A 217 20.17 -9.66 3.99
N PRO A 218 20.55 -10.72 3.27
CA PRO A 218 19.80 -11.13 2.09
C PRO A 218 18.33 -11.29 2.47
N ARG A 219 17.44 -10.73 1.65
CA ARG A 219 15.98 -10.80 1.79
C ARG A 219 15.35 -9.96 2.88
N VAL A 220 16.11 -9.35 3.79
CA VAL A 220 15.54 -8.53 4.87
C VAL A 220 15.85 -7.07 4.63
N THR A 221 14.82 -6.24 4.57
CA THR A 221 14.94 -4.78 4.42
C THR A 221 14.29 -4.08 5.60
N LEU A 222 15.02 -3.16 6.22
CA LEU A 222 14.51 -2.20 7.18
C LEU A 222 14.26 -0.88 6.44
N ALA A 223 13.05 -0.35 6.50
CA ALA A 223 12.63 0.81 5.73
C ALA A 223 11.82 1.79 6.60
N PRO A 224 12.46 2.54 7.52
CA PRO A 224 11.81 3.68 8.14
C PRO A 224 11.45 4.73 7.09
N PHE A 225 10.29 5.35 7.27
CA PHE A 225 9.81 6.39 6.38
C PHE A 225 9.18 7.56 7.15
N VAL A 226 9.11 8.70 6.47
CA VAL A 226 8.35 9.88 6.88
C VAL A 226 7.62 10.43 5.67
N SER A 227 6.38 10.87 5.88
CA SER A 227 5.52 11.46 4.88
C SER A 227 5.01 12.81 5.35
N VAL A 228 4.87 13.73 4.42
CA VAL A 228 4.21 15.02 4.60
C VAL A 228 3.11 15.13 3.57
N GLN A 229 1.90 15.40 4.04
CA GLN A 229 0.70 15.54 3.21
C GLN A 229 0.11 16.94 3.38
N LEU A 230 -0.25 17.55 2.25
CA LEU A 230 -1.12 18.71 2.17
C LEU A 230 -2.55 18.22 1.94
N CYS A 231 -3.47 18.64 2.80
CA CYS A 231 -4.89 18.34 2.70
C CYS A 231 -5.58 19.42 1.86
N ILE A 232 -6.14 19.04 0.71
CA ILE A 232 -6.67 20.01 -0.27
C ILE A 232 -8.20 20.01 -0.25
N ASP A 233 -8.80 18.82 -0.32
CA ASP A 233 -10.24 18.62 -0.24
C ASP A 233 -10.74 18.73 1.20
N ASP A 234 -11.97 19.19 1.36
CA ASP A 234 -12.53 19.49 2.68
C ASP A 234 -12.83 18.22 3.49
N LYS A 235 -13.15 17.09 2.84
CA LYS A 235 -13.25 15.78 3.49
C LYS A 235 -11.92 15.37 4.10
N VAL A 236 -10.83 15.62 3.38
CA VAL A 236 -9.45 15.32 3.81
C VAL A 236 -9.01 16.23 4.97
N LYS A 237 -9.41 17.51 4.96
CA LYS A 237 -9.05 18.45 6.03
C LYS A 237 -9.81 18.20 7.32
N ASN A 238 -11.11 17.91 7.22
CA ASN A 238 -12.04 17.99 8.34
C ASN A 238 -12.37 16.63 8.97
N GLN A 239 -11.63 15.58 8.62
CA GLN A 239 -11.93 14.21 9.03
C GLN A 239 -11.98 13.99 10.56
N ASP A 240 -11.20 14.75 11.32
CA ASP A 240 -11.15 14.69 12.79
C ASP A 240 -11.82 15.89 13.48
N ASP A 241 -12.66 16.69 12.79
CA ASP A 241 -13.24 17.96 13.26
C ASP A 241 -12.22 19.04 13.68
N VAL A 242 -10.92 18.79 13.49
CA VAL A 242 -9.82 19.69 13.90
C VAL A 242 -9.33 20.57 12.74
N GLY A 243 -9.68 20.25 11.49
CA GLY A 243 -9.26 21.01 10.31
C GLY A 243 -7.73 21.01 10.14
N LYS A 244 -7.18 19.96 9.52
CA LYS A 244 -5.73 19.82 9.30
C LYS A 244 -5.38 20.21 7.86
N ASP A 245 -4.62 21.29 7.68
CA ASP A 245 -4.07 21.67 6.36
C ASP A 245 -2.85 20.81 5.97
N VAL A 246 -2.10 20.34 6.98
CA VAL A 246 -0.87 19.57 6.80
C VAL A 246 -0.82 18.45 7.83
N VAL A 247 -0.52 17.24 7.38
CA VAL A 247 -0.31 16.05 8.21
C VAL A 247 1.11 15.54 8.00
N VAL A 248 1.79 15.19 9.09
CA VAL A 248 3.12 14.56 9.07
C VAL A 248 3.03 13.25 9.80
N TRP A 249 3.45 12.17 9.15
CA TRP A 249 3.32 10.83 9.69
C TRP A 249 4.47 9.94 9.23
N GLY A 250 4.63 8.80 9.88
CA GLY A 250 5.66 7.85 9.47
C GLY A 250 5.83 6.70 10.43
N GLY A 251 6.83 5.87 10.14
CA GLY A 251 7.20 4.78 11.03
C GLY A 251 8.16 3.79 10.39
N PRO A 252 8.53 2.72 11.11
CA PRO A 252 9.41 1.68 10.62
C PRO A 252 8.62 0.57 9.89
N THR A 253 9.15 0.17 8.73
CA THR A 253 8.74 -1.06 8.04
C THR A 253 9.88 -2.09 8.07
N VAL A 254 9.52 -3.36 8.21
CA VAL A 254 10.40 -4.50 7.94
C VAL A 254 9.80 -5.32 6.81
N LYS A 255 10.59 -5.63 5.78
CA LYS A 255 10.19 -6.45 4.64
C LYS A 255 11.04 -7.71 4.54
N ILE A 256 10.42 -8.81 4.13
CA ILE A 256 11.08 -10.09 3.83
C ILE A 256 10.63 -10.59 2.46
N GLU A 257 11.56 -10.88 1.54
CA GLU A 257 11.25 -11.26 0.14
C GLU A 257 12.05 -12.50 -0.36
N PHE A 258 11.42 -13.41 -1.11
CA PHE A 258 12.00 -14.70 -1.55
C PHE A 258 11.88 -14.96 -3.05
#